data_AF-A0A7V5YFQ2-F1
#
_entry.id   AF-A0A7V5YFQ2-F1
#
_cell.length_a   1.000
_cell.length_b   1.000
_cell.length_c   1.000
_cell.angle_alpha   90.00
_cell.angle_beta   90.00
_cell.angle_gamma   90.00
#
_symmetry.space_group_name_H-M   'P 1'
#
loop_
_entity.id
_entity.type
_entity.pdbx_description
1 polymer ?
#
loop_
_entity_poly.entity_id
_entity_poly.type
_entity_poly.pdbx_seq_one_letter_code
_entity_poly.pdbx_strand_id
1 'polypeptide(L)'
;MIHRSALITSVIVILFSAMLAASTGSLEYVDSILDLTTGYYPQALQLSSDAIPGLTEPDYSGTPMYATLTLGDARFALVVDQDGDNGRLYADVDASKSLVPIDWIQQLYDGGFLGYATFTIPTDSWTRQYRMFLVWNPSTPIAIIYFRDCYMAGQIELDGITYKMAVIDENSDGLFDDLDHDQLLIDIDQDGKLLASQDSHERYWLDAPFNIHGTVYEATS
;
A
#
# COMPACT_ATOMS: atom_id res chain seq x y z
N MET A 1 -82.22 -3.57 5.35
CA MET A 1 -81.53 -3.11 4.13
C MET A 1 -80.21 -2.51 4.60
N ILE A 2 -79.09 -3.14 4.26
CA ILE A 2 -77.81 -3.06 5.00
C ILE A 2 -76.93 -1.93 4.44
N HIS A 3 -76.54 -0.97 5.28
CA HIS A 3 -75.52 0.03 4.96
C HIS A 3 -74.13 -0.59 5.12
N ARG A 4 -73.35 -0.67 4.04
CA ARG A 4 -71.92 -0.99 4.06
C ARG A 4 -71.12 0.28 3.79
N SER A 5 -70.47 0.79 4.84
CA SER A 5 -69.44 1.82 4.73
C SER A 5 -68.13 1.16 4.28
N ALA A 6 -67.64 1.54 3.11
CA ALA A 6 -66.33 1.12 2.61
C ALA A 6 -65.28 2.13 3.09
N LEU A 7 -64.39 1.70 3.99
CA LEU A 7 -63.21 2.44 4.40
C LEU A 7 -62.13 2.23 3.32
N ILE A 8 -61.78 3.28 2.58
CA ILE A 8 -60.66 3.25 1.62
C ILE A 8 -59.40 3.68 2.38
N THR A 9 -58.54 2.72 2.70
CA THR A 9 -57.23 2.98 3.30
C THR A 9 -56.23 3.24 2.16
N SER A 10 -55.92 4.51 1.90
CA SER A 10 -54.86 4.89 0.97
C SER A 10 -53.50 4.58 1.58
N VAL A 11 -52.79 3.59 1.02
CA VAL A 11 -51.37 3.34 1.31
C VAL A 11 -50.56 4.34 0.50
N ILE A 12 -49.98 5.34 1.16
CA ILE A 12 -48.98 6.22 0.56
C ILE A 12 -47.63 5.50 0.71
N VAL A 13 -47.15 4.89 -0.38
CA VAL A 13 -45.76 4.42 -0.47
C VAL A 13 -44.91 5.65 -0.81
N ILE A 14 -44.25 6.22 0.19
CA ILE A 14 -43.21 7.24 -0.04
C ILE A 14 -41.94 6.49 -0.44
N LEU A 15 -41.66 6.46 -1.74
CA LEU A 15 -40.36 6.06 -2.27
C LEU A 15 -39.36 7.20 -1.99
N PHE A 16 -38.57 7.06 -0.93
CA PHE A 16 -37.37 7.87 -0.75
C PHE A 16 -36.31 7.35 -1.74
N SER A 17 -36.07 8.09 -2.82
CA SER A 17 -34.85 7.91 -3.59
C SER A 17 -33.68 8.37 -2.72
N ALA A 18 -32.95 7.43 -2.14
CA ALA A 18 -31.66 7.73 -1.52
C ALA A 18 -30.74 8.21 -2.64
N MET A 19 -30.43 9.51 -2.65
CA MET A 19 -29.32 10.01 -3.46
C MET A 19 -28.05 9.45 -2.83
N LEU A 20 -27.40 8.50 -3.51
CA LEU A 20 -26.04 8.10 -3.18
C LEU A 20 -25.13 9.27 -3.53
N ALA A 21 -24.73 10.04 -2.52
CA ALA A 21 -23.68 11.04 -2.67
C ALA A 21 -22.34 10.30 -2.66
N ALA A 22 -21.63 10.33 -3.78
CA ALA A 22 -20.24 9.92 -3.81
C ALA A 22 -19.39 11.03 -3.21
N SER A 23 -18.57 10.69 -2.22
CA SER A 23 -17.58 11.58 -1.65
C SER A 23 -16.21 11.19 -2.16
N THR A 24 -15.38 12.17 -2.50
CA THR A 24 -14.00 11.96 -2.93
C THR A 24 -13.06 12.57 -1.91
N GLY A 25 -12.15 11.76 -1.37
CA GLY A 25 -11.05 12.24 -0.54
C GLY A 25 -9.85 12.63 -1.41
N SER A 26 -9.11 13.66 -1.00
CA SER A 26 -7.79 13.96 -1.58
C SER A 26 -6.74 13.26 -0.74
N LEU A 27 -5.98 12.36 -1.35
CA LEU A 27 -4.92 11.62 -0.68
C LEU A 27 -3.54 12.09 -1.15
N GLU A 28 -2.63 12.23 -0.20
CA GLU A 28 -1.23 12.57 -0.40
C GLU A 28 -0.35 11.43 0.11
N TYR A 29 0.82 11.31 -0.49
CA TYR A 29 1.78 10.28 -0.14
C TYR A 29 2.54 10.65 1.14
N VAL A 30 2.68 9.70 2.05
CA VAL A 30 3.40 9.87 3.32
C VAL A 30 4.44 8.76 3.48
N ASP A 31 5.69 9.17 3.75
CA ASP A 31 6.79 8.29 4.13
C ASP A 31 6.60 7.76 5.56
N SER A 32 7.23 6.62 5.88
CA SER A 32 7.21 5.99 7.21
C SER A 32 5.85 5.41 7.59
N ILE A 33 5.55 4.21 7.07
CA ILE A 33 4.40 3.42 7.55
C ILE A 33 4.48 3.11 9.05
N LEU A 34 5.68 3.19 9.63
CA LEU A 34 5.96 2.97 11.05
C LEU A 34 5.36 4.06 11.95
N ASP A 35 5.03 5.22 11.39
CA ASP A 35 4.35 6.29 12.12
C ASP A 35 2.86 5.97 12.33
N LEU A 36 2.31 5.10 11.49
CA LEU A 36 0.90 4.71 11.47
C LEU A 36 0.67 3.31 12.04
N THR A 37 1.58 2.39 11.77
CA THR A 37 1.44 0.96 12.09
C THR A 37 2.59 0.48 12.98
N THR A 38 2.31 -0.51 13.82
CA THR A 38 3.33 -1.17 14.66
C THR A 38 3.84 -2.48 14.05
N GLY A 39 3.35 -2.86 12.87
CA GLY A 39 3.65 -4.12 12.21
C GLY A 39 4.14 -3.91 10.78
N TYR A 40 4.78 -4.95 10.23
CA TYR A 40 5.19 -5.01 8.84
C TYR A 40 4.72 -6.34 8.24
N TYR A 41 4.39 -6.33 6.95
CA TYR A 41 4.02 -7.52 6.19
C TYR A 41 5.15 -7.86 5.23
N PRO A 42 6.12 -8.69 5.66
CA PRO A 42 7.31 -8.95 4.86
C PRO A 42 6.97 -9.82 3.66
N GLN A 43 7.48 -9.42 2.51
CA GLN A 43 7.50 -10.18 1.27
C GLN A 43 8.94 -10.54 0.91
N ALA A 44 9.12 -11.44 -0.05
CA ALA A 44 10.44 -11.93 -0.41
C ALA A 44 10.62 -12.01 -1.93
N LEU A 45 11.74 -11.48 -2.41
CA LEU A 45 12.22 -11.69 -3.77
C LEU A 45 13.31 -12.76 -3.73
N GLN A 46 13.08 -13.86 -4.43
CA GLN A 46 14.12 -14.88 -4.63
C GLN A 46 15.23 -14.31 -5.53
N LEU A 47 16.47 -14.39 -5.05
CA LEU A 47 17.66 -14.07 -5.84
C LEU A 47 18.05 -15.26 -6.73
N SER A 48 18.46 -14.96 -7.96
CA SER A 48 18.96 -15.92 -8.95
C SER A 48 20.31 -15.47 -9.53
N SER A 49 21.11 -16.43 -10.01
CA SER A 49 22.32 -16.14 -10.80
C SER A 49 22.02 -15.78 -12.25
N ASP A 50 20.76 -15.90 -12.69
CA ASP A 50 20.36 -15.60 -14.05
C ASP A 50 20.30 -14.08 -14.26
N ALA A 51 21.22 -13.56 -15.08
CA ALA A 51 21.25 -12.15 -15.43
C ALA A 51 19.95 -11.70 -16.12
N ILE A 52 19.50 -10.48 -15.83
CA ILE A 52 18.32 -9.88 -16.46
C ILE A 52 18.74 -9.20 -17.77
N PRO A 53 18.21 -9.60 -18.93
CA PRO A 53 18.65 -9.07 -20.21
C PRO A 53 18.42 -7.55 -20.36
N GLY A 54 19.47 -6.85 -20.79
CA GLY A 54 19.40 -5.43 -21.15
C GLY A 54 19.56 -4.46 -19.98
N LEU A 55 20.02 -4.92 -18.81
CA LEU A 55 20.45 -4.03 -17.74
C LEU A 55 21.74 -3.30 -18.12
N THR A 56 21.82 -2.04 -17.72
CA THR A 56 23.08 -1.30 -17.64
C THR A 56 23.66 -1.58 -16.26
N GLU A 57 24.54 -2.57 -16.19
CA GLU A 57 25.13 -3.06 -14.95
C GLU A 57 26.38 -2.26 -14.56
N PRO A 58 26.60 -1.96 -13.27
CA PRO A 58 27.86 -1.42 -12.79
C PRO A 58 28.95 -2.51 -12.77
N ASP A 59 30.19 -2.10 -12.52
CA ASP A 59 31.26 -3.06 -12.21
C ASP A 59 31.03 -3.66 -10.81
N TYR A 60 30.84 -4.97 -10.75
CA TYR A 60 30.69 -5.73 -9.51
C TYR A 60 32.06 -6.15 -8.94
N SER A 61 32.18 -6.15 -7.61
CA SER A 61 33.37 -6.70 -6.92
C SER A 61 33.22 -8.17 -6.53
N GLY A 62 31.98 -8.65 -6.39
CA GLY A 62 31.63 -10.01 -6.01
C GLY A 62 30.82 -10.75 -7.09
N THR A 63 29.87 -11.59 -6.63
CA THR A 63 28.96 -12.33 -7.52
C THR A 63 27.59 -11.65 -7.55
N PRO A 64 27.16 -11.10 -8.70
CA PRO A 64 25.85 -10.48 -8.80
C PRO A 64 24.74 -11.53 -8.74
N MET A 65 23.74 -11.25 -7.91
CA MET A 65 22.54 -12.05 -7.78
C MET A 65 21.32 -11.17 -8.01
N TYR A 66 20.43 -11.62 -8.89
CA TYR A 66 19.39 -10.82 -9.51
C TYR A 66 18.00 -11.19 -8.97
N ALA A 67 17.14 -10.19 -8.84
CA ALA A 67 15.72 -10.35 -8.58
C ALA A 67 14.92 -9.35 -9.42
N THR A 68 13.64 -9.64 -9.63
CA THR A 68 12.69 -8.70 -10.23
C THR A 68 11.57 -8.40 -9.25
N LEU A 69 11.45 -7.13 -8.86
CA LEU A 69 10.30 -6.61 -8.14
C LEU A 69 9.24 -6.17 -9.14
N THR A 70 7.97 -6.45 -8.86
CA THR A 70 6.83 -5.96 -9.65
C THR A 70 6.05 -4.98 -8.79
N LEU A 71 5.87 -3.76 -9.28
CA LEU A 71 5.03 -2.74 -8.65
C LEU A 71 4.07 -2.21 -9.72
N GLY A 72 2.78 -2.40 -9.51
CA GLY A 72 1.76 -2.32 -10.56
C GLY A 72 2.17 -3.13 -11.80
N ASP A 73 2.11 -2.49 -12.97
CA ASP A 73 2.52 -3.12 -14.24
C ASP A 73 4.03 -3.00 -14.53
N ALA A 74 4.78 -2.30 -13.68
CA ALA A 74 6.20 -2.07 -13.88
C ALA A 74 7.08 -3.13 -13.21
N ARG A 75 8.23 -3.41 -13.82
CA ARG A 75 9.20 -4.39 -13.36
C ARG A 75 10.53 -3.71 -13.10
N PHE A 76 11.02 -3.84 -11.88
CA PHE A 76 12.24 -3.22 -11.39
C PHE A 76 13.27 -4.31 -11.10
N ALA A 77 14.47 -4.17 -11.64
CA ALA A 77 15.57 -5.08 -11.35
C ALA A 77 16.23 -4.70 -10.02
N LEU A 78 16.48 -5.70 -9.18
CA LEU A 78 17.32 -5.56 -8.01
C LEU A 78 18.51 -6.50 -8.16
N VAL A 79 19.70 -6.03 -7.78
CA VAL A 79 20.92 -6.83 -7.81
C VAL A 79 21.64 -6.70 -6.48
N VAL A 80 21.96 -7.83 -5.87
CA VAL A 80 22.92 -7.89 -4.77
C VAL A 80 24.24 -8.38 -5.31
N ASP A 81 25.26 -7.54 -5.28
CA ASP A 81 26.64 -7.92 -5.53
C ASP A 81 27.21 -8.59 -4.27
N GLN A 82 27.33 -9.91 -4.28
CA GLN A 82 27.72 -10.70 -3.12
C GLN A 82 29.25 -10.77 -2.99
N ASP A 83 29.81 -9.84 -2.22
CA ASP A 83 31.23 -9.76 -1.88
C ASP A 83 31.46 -10.11 -0.39
N GLY A 84 31.11 -11.34 -0.03
CA GLY A 84 31.12 -11.82 1.36
C GLY A 84 30.19 -11.02 2.26
N ASP A 85 30.72 -10.51 3.38
CA ASP A 85 29.97 -9.68 4.34
C ASP A 85 29.78 -8.23 3.86
N ASN A 86 30.36 -7.83 2.72
CA ASN A 86 30.28 -6.47 2.18
C ASN A 86 29.34 -6.36 0.98
N GLY A 87 28.30 -7.20 0.94
CA GLY A 87 27.38 -7.23 -0.20
C GLY A 87 26.78 -5.85 -0.50
N ARG A 88 26.67 -5.48 -1.76
CA ARG A 88 26.12 -4.18 -2.19
C ARG A 88 24.80 -4.35 -2.90
N LEU A 89 23.85 -3.49 -2.61
CA LEU A 89 22.56 -3.47 -3.29
C LEU A 89 22.56 -2.44 -4.41
N TYR A 90 21.98 -2.84 -5.53
CA TYR A 90 21.67 -1.98 -6.65
C TYR A 90 20.22 -2.19 -7.05
N ALA A 91 19.55 -1.12 -7.50
CA ALA A 91 18.18 -1.20 -7.99
C ALA A 91 18.02 -0.35 -9.25
N ASP A 92 17.22 -0.83 -10.18
CA ASP A 92 16.57 -0.02 -11.21
C ASP A 92 15.37 0.63 -10.52
N VAL A 93 15.44 1.91 -10.20
CA VAL A 93 14.43 2.61 -9.38
C VAL A 93 13.34 3.27 -10.23
N ASP A 94 13.51 3.35 -11.54
CA ASP A 94 12.61 4.06 -12.46
C ASP A 94 12.24 3.23 -13.70
N ALA A 95 12.48 1.92 -13.64
CA ALA A 95 12.25 0.96 -14.72
C ALA A 95 13.02 1.30 -16.03
N SER A 96 14.08 2.09 -15.92
CA SER A 96 14.93 2.49 -17.05
C SER A 96 15.92 1.40 -17.47
N LYS A 97 16.04 0.32 -16.68
CA LYS A 97 17.09 -0.70 -16.76
C LYS A 97 18.48 -0.18 -16.41
N SER A 98 18.58 0.98 -15.78
CA SER A 98 19.84 1.51 -15.24
C SER A 98 19.90 1.28 -13.75
N LEU A 99 20.88 0.51 -13.30
CA LEU A 99 21.06 0.24 -11.87
C LEU A 99 21.74 1.40 -11.16
N VAL A 100 21.18 1.81 -10.01
CA VAL A 100 21.80 2.76 -9.09
C VAL A 100 22.13 2.07 -7.76
N PRO A 101 23.23 2.44 -7.07
CA PRO A 101 23.56 1.88 -5.78
C PRO A 101 22.54 2.30 -4.72
N ILE A 102 22.21 1.38 -3.82
CA ILE A 102 21.34 1.60 -2.65
C ILE A 102 22.17 1.37 -1.40
N ASP A 103 22.18 2.37 -0.51
CA ASP A 103 22.94 2.29 0.73
C ASP A 103 22.23 1.41 1.76
N TRP A 104 23.01 0.54 2.42
CA TRP A 104 22.60 -0.07 3.67
C TRP A 104 22.69 0.97 4.79
N ILE A 105 21.55 1.32 5.36
CA ILE A 105 21.47 2.34 6.42
C ILE A 105 21.72 1.78 7.81
N GLN A 106 21.56 0.46 7.98
CA GLN A 106 21.72 -0.19 9.27
C GLN A 106 22.12 -1.66 9.10
N GLN A 107 23.02 -2.11 9.97
CA GLN A 107 23.25 -3.54 10.19
C GLN A 107 22.35 -4.03 11.33
N LEU A 108 21.66 -5.13 11.11
CA LEU A 108 20.76 -5.80 12.04
C LEU A 108 21.55 -6.73 12.99
N TYR A 109 20.92 -7.10 14.10
CA TYR A 109 21.57 -7.90 15.14
C TYR A 109 22.00 -9.30 14.66
N ASP A 110 21.29 -9.85 13.68
CA ASP A 110 21.57 -11.13 13.04
C ASP A 110 22.61 -11.04 11.92
N GLY A 111 23.26 -9.87 11.75
CA GLY A 111 24.23 -9.60 10.70
C GLY A 111 23.60 -9.20 9.36
N GLY A 112 22.27 -9.15 9.25
CA GLY A 112 21.59 -8.63 8.07
C GLY A 112 21.78 -7.13 7.86
N PHE A 113 21.40 -6.65 6.69
CA PHE A 113 21.45 -5.24 6.32
C PHE A 113 20.06 -4.74 6.00
N LEU A 114 19.74 -3.52 6.45
CA LEU A 114 18.53 -2.78 6.14
C LEU A 114 18.90 -1.58 5.29
N GLY A 115 18.19 -1.40 4.19
CA GLY A 115 18.23 -0.24 3.30
C GLY A 115 16.81 0.22 2.96
N TYR A 116 16.69 1.31 2.23
CA TYR A 116 15.45 1.69 1.57
C TYR A 116 15.71 2.14 0.14
N ALA A 117 14.72 1.94 -0.73
CA ALA A 117 14.71 2.49 -2.07
C ALA A 117 13.36 3.14 -2.34
N THR A 118 13.36 4.20 -3.14
CA THR A 118 12.15 4.85 -3.63
C THR A 118 12.02 4.57 -5.12
N PHE A 119 11.00 3.80 -5.49
CA PHE A 119 10.69 3.45 -6.86
C PHE A 119 9.75 4.47 -7.48
N THR A 120 9.99 4.81 -8.74
CA THR A 120 9.10 5.63 -9.55
C THR A 120 8.20 4.70 -10.37
N ILE A 121 6.98 4.49 -9.90
CA ILE A 121 5.99 3.63 -10.55
C ILE A 121 5.28 4.44 -11.65
N PRO A 122 5.36 4.04 -12.92
CA PRO A 122 4.58 4.63 -13.99
C PRO A 122 3.11 4.20 -13.87
N THR A 123 2.20 5.15 -14.06
CA THR A 123 0.76 4.90 -14.26
C THR A 123 0.36 5.42 -15.64
N ASP A 124 -0.89 5.21 -16.05
CA ASP A 124 -1.40 5.66 -17.35
C ASP A 124 -1.22 7.17 -17.62
N SER A 125 -1.19 7.99 -16.57
CA SER A 125 -1.21 9.46 -16.71
C SER A 125 -0.19 10.23 -15.85
N TRP A 126 0.51 9.57 -14.93
CA TRP A 126 1.48 10.19 -14.03
C TRP A 126 2.44 9.15 -13.42
N THR A 127 3.39 9.59 -12.60
CA THR A 127 4.32 8.70 -11.89
C THR A 127 4.16 8.84 -10.38
N ARG A 128 4.16 7.73 -9.65
CA ARG A 128 4.13 7.70 -8.19
C ARG A 128 5.51 7.38 -7.61
N GLN A 129 5.89 8.04 -6.52
CA GLN A 129 7.03 7.61 -5.71
C GLN A 129 6.54 6.55 -4.71
N TYR A 130 7.26 5.45 -4.58
CA TYR A 130 6.92 4.35 -3.71
C TYR A 130 8.14 3.84 -2.96
N ARG A 131 8.19 4.14 -1.67
CA ARG A 131 9.33 3.86 -0.80
C ARG A 131 9.15 2.52 -0.11
N MET A 132 10.22 1.74 -0.07
CA MET A 132 10.23 0.39 0.49
C MET A 132 11.46 0.19 1.37
N PHE A 133 11.30 -0.56 2.44
CA PHE A 133 12.42 -1.16 3.15
C PHE A 133 12.89 -2.41 2.41
N LEU A 134 14.21 -2.59 2.37
CA LEU A 134 14.87 -3.73 1.76
C LEU A 134 15.83 -4.33 2.78
N VAL A 135 15.72 -5.64 3.00
CA VAL A 135 16.52 -6.39 3.95
C VAL A 135 17.21 -7.55 3.24
N TRP A 136 18.51 -7.68 3.46
CA TRP A 136 19.30 -8.79 2.93
C TRP A 136 20.26 -9.31 3.99
N ASN A 137 20.43 -10.63 4.09
CA ASN A 137 21.34 -11.24 5.06
C ASN A 137 22.42 -12.08 4.35
N PRO A 138 23.72 -11.78 4.55
CA PRO A 138 24.80 -12.53 3.90
C PRO A 138 24.87 -14.00 4.32
N SER A 139 24.34 -14.35 5.50
CA SER A 139 24.26 -15.74 5.97
C SER A 139 23.16 -16.55 5.27
N THR A 140 22.15 -15.88 4.69
CA THR A 140 21.09 -16.49 3.90
C THR A 140 20.88 -15.69 2.60
N PRO A 141 21.87 -15.68 1.70
CA PRO A 141 21.99 -14.69 0.63
C PRO A 141 21.14 -15.05 -0.61
N ILE A 142 19.99 -15.68 -0.39
CA ILE A 142 19.13 -16.22 -1.45
C ILE A 142 17.88 -15.38 -1.69
N ALA A 143 17.61 -14.36 -0.86
CA ALA A 143 16.45 -13.51 -1.01
C ALA A 143 16.70 -12.09 -0.50
N ILE A 144 15.96 -11.14 -1.06
CA ILE A 144 15.73 -9.82 -0.48
C ILE A 144 14.35 -9.84 0.17
N ILE A 145 14.27 -9.57 1.46
CA ILE A 145 13.00 -9.35 2.15
C ILE A 145 12.64 -7.88 1.99
N TYR A 146 11.38 -7.58 1.70
CA TYR A 146 10.92 -6.21 1.50
C TYR A 146 9.54 -5.99 2.09
N PHE A 147 9.21 -4.73 2.33
CA PHE A 147 7.89 -4.26 2.71
C PHE A 147 7.80 -2.75 2.46
N ARG A 148 6.60 -2.23 2.26
CA ARG A 148 6.38 -0.80 2.08
C ARG A 148 6.94 0.02 3.25
N ASP A 149 7.36 1.23 2.95
CA ASP A 149 7.72 2.28 3.92
C ASP A 149 6.88 3.55 3.68
N CYS A 150 5.60 3.35 3.35
CA CYS A 150 4.70 4.46 3.01
C CYS A 150 3.21 4.10 3.12
N TYR A 151 2.39 5.14 3.06
CA TYR A 151 0.94 5.06 2.93
C TYR A 151 0.38 6.31 2.24
N MET A 152 -0.91 6.29 1.89
CA MET A 152 -1.63 7.45 1.38
C MET A 152 -2.49 8.03 2.49
N ALA A 153 -2.44 9.34 2.74
CA ALA A 153 -3.15 10.01 3.83
C ALA A 153 -3.93 11.21 3.33
N GLY A 154 -5.06 11.53 3.95
CA GLY A 154 -5.83 12.69 3.54
C GLY A 154 -7.07 12.90 4.37
N GLN A 155 -8.07 13.51 3.74
CA GLN A 155 -9.36 13.78 4.36
C GLN A 155 -10.50 13.43 3.41
N ILE A 156 -11.63 13.04 3.99
CA ILE A 156 -12.88 12.77 3.27
C ILE A 156 -14.06 13.42 4.01
N GLU A 157 -14.99 14.00 3.27
CA GLU A 157 -16.24 14.52 3.84
C GLU A 157 -17.35 13.49 3.70
N LEU A 158 -17.89 13.01 4.82
CA LEU A 158 -18.99 12.06 4.89
C LEU A 158 -20.09 12.66 5.77
N ASP A 159 -21.30 12.77 5.22
CA ASP A 159 -22.46 13.37 5.90
C ASP A 159 -22.17 14.76 6.53
N GLY A 160 -21.40 15.59 5.82
CA GLY A 160 -21.00 16.93 6.26
C GLY A 160 -19.95 16.98 7.37
N ILE A 161 -19.35 15.84 7.73
CA ILE A 161 -18.23 15.75 8.67
C ILE A 161 -16.96 15.40 7.91
N THR A 162 -15.89 16.16 8.15
CA THR A 162 -14.57 15.87 7.57
C THR A 162 -13.83 14.91 8.48
N TYR A 163 -13.43 13.77 7.94
CA TYR A 163 -12.65 12.75 8.63
C TYR A 163 -11.23 12.73 8.10
N LYS A 164 -10.25 12.55 8.98
CA LYS A 164 -8.90 12.15 8.58
C LYS A 164 -8.95 10.69 8.13
N MET A 165 -8.23 10.36 7.07
CA MET A 165 -8.17 8.99 6.56
C MET A 165 -6.78 8.61 6.09
N ALA A 166 -6.54 7.31 5.97
CA ALA A 166 -5.39 6.75 5.29
C ALA A 166 -5.74 5.49 4.52
N VAL A 167 -5.02 5.22 3.43
CA VAL A 167 -5.05 3.95 2.70
C VAL A 167 -3.67 3.31 2.81
N ILE A 168 -3.69 2.04 3.20
CA ILE A 168 -2.52 1.21 3.41
C ILE A 168 -2.51 0.13 2.33
N ASP A 169 -1.45 0.10 1.54
CA ASP A 169 -1.19 -0.92 0.53
C ASP A 169 -0.65 -2.20 1.20
N GLU A 170 -1.47 -3.23 1.38
CA GLU A 170 -1.04 -4.42 2.14
C GLU A 170 -0.30 -5.46 1.30
N ASN A 171 -0.46 -5.42 -0.02
CA ASN A 171 0.20 -6.33 -0.94
C ASN A 171 1.55 -5.77 -1.45
N SER A 172 1.90 -4.54 -1.05
CA SER A 172 3.12 -3.82 -1.43
C SER A 172 3.34 -3.69 -2.94
N ASP A 173 2.27 -3.58 -3.72
CA ASP A 173 2.33 -3.41 -5.19
C ASP A 173 2.43 -1.94 -5.63
N GLY A 174 2.23 -0.99 -4.71
CA GLY A 174 2.34 0.43 -4.92
C GLY A 174 1.17 1.11 -5.63
N LEU A 175 0.04 0.43 -5.80
CA LEU A 175 -1.16 0.97 -6.46
C LEU A 175 -2.21 1.55 -5.51
N PHE A 176 -2.31 1.06 -4.27
CA PHE A 176 -3.30 1.51 -3.27
C PHE A 176 -4.76 1.43 -3.76
N ASP A 177 -5.05 0.47 -4.63
CA ASP A 177 -6.35 0.27 -5.30
C ASP A 177 -6.91 -1.14 -5.13
N ASP A 178 -6.24 -2.01 -4.37
CA ASP A 178 -6.59 -3.42 -4.29
C ASP A 178 -7.65 -3.64 -3.21
N LEU A 179 -8.93 -3.66 -3.61
CA LEU A 179 -10.04 -3.64 -2.65
C LEU A 179 -10.01 -4.82 -1.65
N ASP A 180 -9.53 -6.00 -2.06
CA ASP A 180 -9.52 -7.21 -1.21
C ASP A 180 -8.25 -7.36 -0.35
N HIS A 181 -7.24 -6.52 -0.55
CA HIS A 181 -5.99 -6.54 0.24
C HIS A 181 -5.76 -5.25 1.02
N ASP A 182 -6.01 -4.09 0.41
CA ASP A 182 -5.72 -2.79 0.97
C ASP A 182 -6.70 -2.39 2.06
N GLN A 183 -6.21 -1.51 2.94
CA GLN A 183 -6.94 -1.12 4.13
C GLN A 183 -7.19 0.37 4.19
N LEU A 184 -8.39 0.70 4.63
CA LEU A 184 -8.83 2.05 4.90
C LEU A 184 -8.84 2.30 6.40
N LEU A 185 -8.20 3.38 6.82
CA LEU A 185 -8.33 3.93 8.17
C LEU A 185 -9.12 5.23 8.12
N ILE A 186 -10.04 5.43 9.06
CA ILE A 186 -10.79 6.68 9.21
C ILE A 186 -10.81 7.04 10.70
N ASP A 187 -10.41 8.26 11.04
CA ASP A 187 -10.44 8.83 12.40
C ASP A 187 -11.89 9.16 12.79
N ILE A 188 -12.63 8.15 13.25
CA ILE A 188 -14.09 8.23 13.45
C ILE A 188 -14.41 9.00 14.73
N ASP A 189 -13.56 8.93 15.74
CA ASP A 189 -13.75 9.61 17.01
C ASP A 189 -13.21 11.05 17.05
N GLN A 190 -12.54 11.48 15.97
CA GLN A 190 -12.05 12.83 15.73
C GLN A 190 -10.98 13.26 16.73
N ASP A 191 -10.17 12.31 17.22
CA ASP A 191 -9.06 12.58 18.13
C ASP A 191 -7.77 13.06 17.42
N GLY A 192 -7.77 13.02 16.08
CA GLY A 192 -6.68 13.45 15.20
C GLY A 192 -5.66 12.36 14.89
N LYS A 193 -5.80 11.16 15.46
CA LYS A 193 -4.94 10.01 15.27
C LYS A 193 -5.67 8.95 14.44
N LEU A 194 -4.87 8.13 13.78
CA LEU A 194 -5.39 6.97 13.07
C LEU A 194 -4.87 5.74 13.80
N LEU A 195 -5.78 4.85 14.20
CA LEU A 195 -5.49 3.62 14.90
C LEU A 195 -5.44 2.46 13.91
N ALA A 196 -4.25 2.04 13.53
CA ALA A 196 -4.04 0.93 12.59
C ALA A 196 -3.97 -0.46 13.26
N SER A 197 -4.31 -0.59 14.56
CA SER A 197 -4.30 -1.89 15.23
C SER A 197 -5.37 -2.81 14.62
N GLN A 198 -5.14 -4.13 14.68
CA GLN A 198 -6.05 -5.08 14.01
C GLN A 198 -7.48 -5.06 14.55
N ASP A 199 -7.64 -4.71 15.82
CA ASP A 199 -8.89 -4.59 16.55
C ASP A 199 -9.45 -3.16 16.59
N SER A 200 -8.81 -2.24 15.87
CA SER A 200 -9.25 -0.85 15.82
C SER A 200 -10.61 -0.73 15.15
N HIS A 201 -11.50 0.04 15.76
CA HIS A 201 -12.78 0.43 15.19
C HIS A 201 -12.63 1.37 13.99
N GLU A 202 -11.44 1.95 13.78
CA GLU A 202 -11.10 2.87 12.69
C GLU A 202 -10.63 2.17 11.42
N ARG A 203 -10.47 0.85 11.47
CA ARG A 203 -9.90 0.04 10.41
C ARG A 203 -10.98 -0.69 9.62
N TYR A 204 -10.94 -0.52 8.31
CA TYR A 204 -11.91 -1.07 7.36
C TYR A 204 -11.20 -1.76 6.21
N TRP A 205 -11.80 -2.86 5.75
CA TRP A 205 -11.44 -3.48 4.47
C TRP A 205 -12.11 -2.71 3.34
N LEU A 206 -11.40 -2.50 2.24
CA LEU A 206 -11.93 -1.76 1.10
C LEU A 206 -13.01 -2.55 0.34
N ASP A 207 -12.99 -3.89 0.38
CA ASP A 207 -13.98 -4.79 -0.24
C ASP A 207 -15.26 -4.97 0.58
N ALA A 208 -15.33 -4.39 1.77
CA ALA A 208 -16.44 -4.58 2.70
C ALA A 208 -17.18 -3.26 2.98
N PRO A 209 -18.53 -3.28 3.01
CA PRO A 209 -19.28 -2.13 3.51
C PRO A 209 -18.95 -1.85 4.97
N PHE A 210 -18.87 -0.57 5.32
CA PHE A 210 -18.59 -0.11 6.68
C PHE A 210 -19.62 0.90 7.17
N ASN A 211 -19.79 0.98 8.50
CA ASN A 211 -20.79 1.84 9.11
C ASN A 211 -20.13 2.97 9.90
N ILE A 212 -20.49 4.21 9.57
CA ILE A 212 -20.10 5.39 10.34
C ILE A 212 -21.38 6.09 10.80
N HIS A 213 -21.57 6.13 12.13
CA HIS A 213 -22.72 6.75 12.80
C HIS A 213 -24.12 6.33 12.26
N GLY A 214 -24.27 5.08 11.81
CA GLY A 214 -25.53 4.57 11.28
C GLY A 214 -25.68 4.67 9.76
N THR A 215 -24.79 5.38 9.06
CA THR A 215 -24.73 5.40 7.60
C THR A 215 -23.75 4.34 7.10
N VAL A 216 -24.18 3.55 6.11
CA VAL A 216 -23.35 2.51 5.48
C VAL A 216 -22.68 3.09 4.23
N TYR A 217 -21.37 2.88 4.14
CA TYR A 217 -20.51 3.31 3.05
C TYR A 217 -19.81 2.09 2.43
N GLU A 218 -19.32 2.25 1.22
CA GLU A 218 -18.53 1.28 0.48
C GLU A 218 -17.42 2.04 -0.24
N ALA A 219 -16.22 1.48 -0.30
CA ALA A 219 -15.12 2.07 -1.06
C ALA A 219 -15.24 1.68 -2.54
N THR A 220 -14.79 2.55 -3.43
CA THR A 220 -14.78 2.31 -4.88
C THR A 220 -13.46 2.79 -5.48
N SER A 221 -12.89 2.00 -6.39
CA SER A 221 -11.72 2.34 -7.21
C SER A 221 -12.10 3.10 -8.48
#